data_AF-A0A7S3U0N2-F1
#
_entry.id   AF-A0A7S3U0N2-F1
#
_cell.length_a   1.000
_cell.length_b   1.000
_cell.length_c   1.000
_cell.angle_alpha   90.00
_cell.angle_beta   90.00
_cell.angle_gamma   90.00
#
_symmetry.space_group_name_H-M   'P 1'
#
loop_
_entity.id
_entity.type
_entity.pdbx_description
1 polymer ?
#
loop_
_entity_poly.entity_id
_entity_poly.type
_entity_poly.pdbx_seq_one_letter_code
_entity_poly.pdbx_strand_id
1 'polypeptide(L)'
;YRGKAVKGNKPHFGKYALQAQEEAWISAKQIESVRRALVRTMERKGKIWIRVFPHQAITKRVAESRMGAGKGSIEYWVQAVRPGFILFELDGVDEDTARNAYRKAGYRLPCKTKMLIKETPSMYELGFAGKEKKVGKGGAAR
;
A
#
# COMPACT_ATOMS: atom_id res chain seq x y z
N TYR A 1 -1.96 18.83 5.45
CA TYR A 1 -2.67 17.98 6.42
C TYR A 1 -1.79 17.89 7.64
N ARG A 2 -2.07 18.65 8.71
CA ARG A 2 -1.19 18.70 9.88
C ARG A 2 -1.61 17.69 10.95
N GLY A 3 -0.63 17.08 11.61
CA GLY A 3 -0.82 16.27 12.83
C GLY A 3 -0.87 14.76 12.59
N LYS A 4 -1.09 13.99 13.67
CA LYS A 4 -1.06 12.52 13.65
C LYS A 4 -2.31 11.91 12.98
N ALA A 5 -2.17 10.69 12.47
CA ALA A 5 -3.27 9.90 11.92
C ALA A 5 -4.23 9.43 13.02
N VAL A 6 -5.50 9.85 12.93
CA VAL A 6 -6.58 9.40 13.84
C VAL A 6 -7.23 8.11 13.34
N LYS A 7 -7.31 7.94 12.02
CA LYS A 7 -7.87 6.76 11.33
C LYS A 7 -6.80 6.08 10.48
N GLY A 8 -6.95 4.78 10.26
CA GLY A 8 -6.03 4.00 9.43
C GLY A 8 -4.63 3.85 10.02
N ASN A 9 -4.49 4.02 11.34
CA ASN A 9 -3.23 3.94 12.07
C ASN A 9 -2.94 2.55 12.67
N LYS A 10 -3.90 1.62 12.58
CA LYS A 10 -3.78 0.24 13.04
C LYS A 10 -3.82 -0.75 11.86
N PRO A 11 -3.01 -1.82 11.91
CA PRO A 11 -3.10 -2.92 10.93
C PRO A 11 -4.38 -3.72 11.17
N HIS A 12 -5.04 -4.16 10.09
CA HIS A 12 -6.29 -4.92 10.19
C HIS A 12 -6.21 -6.29 9.52
N PHE A 13 -5.62 -6.38 8.34
CA PHE A 13 -5.66 -7.53 7.45
C PHE A 13 -4.45 -8.44 7.63
N GLY A 14 -3.24 -7.94 7.34
CA GLY A 14 -1.99 -8.70 7.36
C GLY A 14 -1.27 -8.68 8.71
N LYS A 15 -0.36 -9.66 8.89
CA LYS A 15 0.53 -9.77 10.04
C LYS A 15 1.56 -8.67 10.12
N TYR A 16 2.08 -8.22 8.98
CA TYR A 16 3.07 -7.16 8.92
C TYR A 16 2.49 -5.93 8.22
N ALA A 17 2.89 -4.75 8.66
CA ALA A 17 2.37 -3.49 8.14
C ALA A 17 3.46 -2.43 7.97
N LEU A 18 3.34 -1.61 6.92
CA LEU A 18 4.21 -0.47 6.66
C LEU A 18 3.52 0.83 7.06
N GLN A 19 4.08 1.54 8.04
CA GLN A 19 3.56 2.79 8.58
C GLN A 19 4.38 3.99 8.11
N ALA A 20 3.73 5.06 7.68
CA ALA A 20 4.38 6.35 7.42
C ALA A 20 4.77 7.06 8.73
N GLN A 21 5.99 7.57 8.83
CA GLN A 21 6.47 8.32 10.00
C GLN A 21 6.39 9.83 9.81
N GLU A 22 6.29 10.30 8.57
CA GLU A 22 6.29 11.73 8.21
C GLU A 22 5.07 12.07 7.35
N GLU A 23 4.73 13.36 7.27
CA GLU A 23 3.70 13.86 6.37
C GLU A 23 4.21 13.83 4.93
N ALA A 24 3.45 13.26 4.01
CA ALA A 24 3.82 13.26 2.59
C ALA A 24 2.62 13.12 1.67
N TRP A 25 2.81 13.47 0.40
CA TRP A 25 1.87 13.16 -0.68
C TRP A 25 2.37 11.95 -1.43
N ILE A 26 1.57 10.88 -1.42
CA ILE A 26 1.89 9.63 -2.09
C ILE A 26 1.06 9.55 -3.38
N SER A 27 1.74 9.53 -4.52
CA SER A 27 1.12 9.43 -5.83
C SER A 27 0.69 8.00 -6.17
N ALA A 28 -0.27 7.87 -7.09
CA ALA A 28 -0.65 6.57 -7.66
C ALA A 28 0.56 5.79 -8.22
N LYS A 29 1.51 6.49 -8.87
CA LYS A 29 2.74 5.89 -9.42
C LYS A 29 3.63 5.30 -8.34
N GLN A 30 3.78 5.99 -7.19
CA GLN A 30 4.54 5.48 -6.06
C GLN A 30 3.86 4.27 -5.42
N ILE A 31 2.53 4.28 -5.28
CA ILE A 31 1.77 3.14 -4.76
C ILE A 31 2.01 1.88 -5.61
N GLU A 32 1.95 2.00 -6.94
CA GLU A 32 2.20 0.88 -7.85
C GLU A 32 3.67 0.45 -7.86
N SER A 33 4.61 1.40 -7.80
CA SER A 33 6.05 1.12 -7.69
C SER A 33 6.37 0.31 -6.44
N VAL A 34 5.76 0.66 -5.30
CA VAL A 34 5.88 -0.09 -4.04
C VAL A 34 5.25 -1.47 -4.17
N ARG A 35 4.02 -1.57 -4.69
CA ARG A 35 3.34 -2.86 -4.89
C ARG A 35 4.18 -3.82 -5.72
N ARG A 36 4.75 -3.36 -6.84
CA ARG A 36 5.65 -4.18 -7.68
C ARG A 36 6.90 -4.63 -6.92
N ALA A 37 7.48 -3.77 -6.10
CA ALA A 37 8.66 -4.11 -5.30
C ALA A 37 8.36 -5.16 -4.23
N LEU A 38 7.21 -5.05 -3.57
CA LEU A 38 6.72 -6.03 -2.60
C LEU A 38 6.50 -7.39 -3.29
N VAL A 39 5.73 -7.43 -4.37
CA VAL A 39 5.45 -8.66 -5.13
C VAL A 39 6.73 -9.33 -5.62
N ARG A 40 7.70 -8.55 -6.12
CA ARG A 40 8.99 -9.09 -6.58
C ARG A 40 9.83 -9.65 -5.44
N THR A 41 9.83 -8.99 -4.28
CA THR A 41 10.64 -9.45 -3.13
C THR A 41 10.03 -10.66 -2.44
N MET A 42 8.71 -10.77 -2.44
CA MET A 42 7.98 -11.93 -1.90
C MET A 42 7.89 -13.09 -2.89
N GLU A 43 8.48 -12.98 -4.09
CA GLU A 43 8.39 -13.99 -5.15
C GLU A 43 6.94 -14.40 -5.48
N ARG A 44 6.00 -13.45 -5.37
CA ARG A 44 4.55 -13.68 -5.55
C ARG A 44 3.93 -14.66 -4.53
N LYS A 45 4.63 -14.97 -3.44
CA LYS A 45 4.11 -15.72 -2.29
C LYS A 45 3.32 -14.77 -1.39
N GLY A 46 2.40 -15.34 -0.60
CA GLY A 46 1.61 -14.60 0.37
C GLY A 46 0.60 -13.62 -0.25
N LYS A 47 0.18 -12.64 0.54
CA LYS A 47 -0.83 -11.65 0.13
C LYS A 47 -0.45 -10.25 0.58
N ILE A 48 -0.84 -9.27 -0.24
CA ILE A 48 -0.58 -7.85 -0.02
C ILE A 48 -1.91 -7.12 0.01
N TRP A 49 -2.06 -6.20 0.97
CA TRP A 49 -3.16 -5.25 1.03
C TRP A 49 -2.63 -3.84 0.87
N ILE A 50 -3.28 -3.08 0.01
CA ILE A 50 -3.00 -1.66 -0.19
C ILE A 50 -4.01 -0.90 0.67
N ARG A 51 -3.53 -0.19 1.69
CA ARG A 51 -4.37 0.58 2.62
C ARG A 51 -4.58 2.03 2.16
N VAL A 52 -3.80 2.49 1.18
CA VAL A 52 -3.81 3.85 0.66
C VAL A 52 -4.43 3.90 -0.74
N PHE A 53 -5.34 4.85 -0.97
CA PHE A 53 -5.94 5.09 -2.29
C PHE A 53 -5.80 6.57 -2.69
N PRO A 54 -5.26 6.87 -3.88
CA PRO A 54 -5.01 8.24 -4.31
C PRO A 54 -6.30 8.90 -4.80
N HIS A 55 -6.99 9.62 -3.92
CA HIS A 55 -8.30 10.24 -4.21
C HIS A 55 -8.23 11.75 -4.40
N GLN A 56 -7.06 12.38 -4.30
CA GLN A 56 -6.91 13.83 -4.41
C GLN A 56 -6.25 14.18 -5.73
N ALA A 57 -6.93 14.96 -6.56
CA ALA A 57 -6.42 15.39 -7.85
C ALA A 57 -5.46 16.59 -7.69
N ILE A 58 -4.26 16.47 -8.27
CA ILE A 58 -3.31 17.58 -8.44
C ILE A 58 -3.45 18.11 -9.86
N THR A 59 -3.74 19.40 -9.97
CA THR A 59 -3.83 20.10 -11.25
C THR A 59 -2.55 20.84 -11.57
N LYS A 60 -2.17 20.89 -12.84
CA LYS A 60 -1.02 21.64 -13.32
C LYS A 60 -1.36 22.37 -14.61
N ARG A 61 -0.75 23.53 -14.80
CA ARG A 61 -0.79 24.25 -16.08
C ARG A 61 0.44 23.91 -16.90
N VAL A 62 0.31 24.00 -18.22
CA VAL A 62 1.46 23.84 -19.13
C VAL A 62 2.52 24.87 -18.77
N ALA A 63 3.79 24.46 -18.77
CA ALA A 63 4.91 25.29 -18.32
C ALA A 63 5.03 26.61 -19.12
N GLU A 64 4.55 26.61 -20.37
CA GLU A 64 4.61 27.73 -21.31
C GLU A 64 3.46 28.74 -21.13
N SER A 65 2.48 28.44 -20.27
CA SER A 65 1.31 29.31 -20.07
C SER A 65 1.61 30.45 -19.07
N ARG A 66 0.99 31.61 -19.29
CA ARG A 66 1.07 32.76 -18.37
C ARG A 66 0.16 32.57 -17.15
N MET A 67 0.41 33.37 -16.10
CA MET A 67 -0.45 33.45 -14.92
C MET A 67 -1.84 34.02 -15.29
N GLY A 68 -2.90 33.58 -14.60
CA GLY A 68 -4.31 33.93 -14.94
C GLY A 68 -5.03 32.85 -15.78
N ALA A 69 -6.26 33.09 -16.25
CA ALA A 69 -7.05 32.16 -17.09
C ALA A 69 -7.58 30.85 -16.45
N GLY A 70 -7.72 30.78 -15.12
CA GLY A 70 -8.43 29.68 -14.44
C GLY A 70 -7.59 28.43 -14.10
N LYS A 71 -8.21 27.38 -13.58
CA LYS A 71 -7.47 26.19 -13.08
C LYS A 71 -6.93 25.34 -14.23
N GLY A 72 -5.74 24.75 -14.06
CA GLY A 72 -5.16 23.82 -15.03
C GLY A 72 -5.86 22.44 -15.06
N SER A 73 -5.44 21.58 -15.98
CA SER A 73 -5.92 20.20 -16.07
C SER A 73 -5.37 19.33 -14.93
N ILE A 74 -6.04 18.23 -14.62
CA ILE A 74 -5.58 17.23 -13.64
C ILE A 74 -4.37 16.49 -14.22
N GLU A 75 -3.23 16.53 -13.53
CA GLU A 75 -2.00 15.85 -13.97
C GLU A 75 -1.86 14.48 -13.30
N TYR A 76 -2.09 14.39 -11.99
CA TYR A 76 -2.00 13.12 -11.26
C TYR A 76 -2.81 13.12 -9.97
N TRP A 77 -2.99 11.92 -9.41
CA TRP A 77 -3.72 11.69 -8.17
C TRP A 77 -2.78 11.33 -7.03
N VAL A 78 -3.03 11.89 -5.85
CA VAL A 78 -2.27 11.67 -4.63
C VAL A 78 -3.18 11.31 -3.46
N GLN A 79 -2.58 10.68 -2.45
CA GLN A 79 -3.07 10.68 -1.09
C GLN A 79 -2.14 11.53 -0.25
N ALA A 80 -2.66 12.52 0.47
CA ALA A 80 -1.94 13.11 1.57
C ALA A 80 -2.00 12.20 2.80
N VAL A 81 -0.86 11.73 3.27
CA VAL A 81 -0.74 10.86 4.44
C VAL A 81 -0.20 11.61 5.64
N ARG A 82 -0.60 11.14 6.83
CA ARG A 82 -0.16 11.66 8.12
C ARG A 82 0.76 10.65 8.81
N PRO A 83 1.65 11.11 9.69
CA PRO A 83 2.41 10.25 10.58
C PRO A 83 1.51 9.27 11.32
N GLY A 84 1.88 8.00 11.32
CA GLY A 84 1.13 6.91 11.93
C GLY A 84 0.19 6.16 10.98
N PHE A 85 -0.05 6.64 9.76
CA PHE A 85 -0.95 5.98 8.81
C PHE A 85 -0.31 4.71 8.21
N ILE A 86 -1.09 3.62 8.12
CA ILE A 86 -0.67 2.36 7.52
C ILE A 86 -0.87 2.43 6.01
N LEU A 87 0.21 2.22 5.25
CA LEU A 87 0.24 2.30 3.79
C LEU A 87 -0.04 0.94 3.13
N PHE A 88 0.63 -0.10 3.62
CA PHE A 88 0.56 -1.44 3.08
C PHE A 88 0.54 -2.45 4.22
N GLU A 89 -0.07 -3.60 3.96
CA GLU A 89 0.00 -4.77 4.83
C GLU A 89 0.39 -5.98 3.98
N LEU A 90 1.09 -6.93 4.60
CA LEU A 90 1.49 -8.16 3.95
C LEU A 90 1.38 -9.35 4.91
N ASP A 91 1.23 -10.52 4.32
CA ASP A 91 1.13 -11.79 5.04
C ASP A 91 1.54 -12.97 4.17
N GLY A 92 1.69 -14.15 4.77
CA GLY A 92 2.02 -15.41 4.09
C GLY A 92 3.50 -15.52 3.71
N VAL A 93 4.37 -14.81 4.42
CA VAL A 93 5.84 -14.86 4.28
C VAL A 93 6.51 -14.81 5.66
N ASP A 94 7.77 -15.23 5.72
CA ASP A 94 8.61 -15.09 6.90
C ASP A 94 8.95 -13.63 7.23
N GLU A 95 9.35 -13.36 8.47
CA GLU A 95 9.64 -12.01 8.95
C GLU A 95 10.83 -11.37 8.22
N ASP A 96 11.86 -12.14 7.89
CA ASP A 96 13.06 -11.64 7.22
C ASP A 96 12.74 -11.15 5.80
N THR A 97 11.95 -11.93 5.07
CA THR A 97 11.40 -11.56 3.76
C THR A 97 10.52 -10.33 3.87
N ALA A 98 9.63 -10.27 4.87
CA ALA A 98 8.77 -9.10 5.12
C ALA A 98 9.59 -7.83 5.38
N ARG A 99 10.62 -7.94 6.23
CA ARG A 99 11.52 -6.84 6.60
C ARG A 99 12.33 -6.35 5.41
N ASN A 100 12.87 -7.26 4.61
CA ASN A 100 13.59 -6.91 3.39
C ASN A 100 12.67 -6.27 2.33
N ALA A 101 11.45 -6.80 2.17
CA ALA A 101 10.44 -6.25 1.27
C ALA A 101 10.05 -4.82 1.66
N TYR A 102 9.81 -4.57 2.95
CA TYR A 102 9.47 -3.25 3.43
C TYR A 102 10.63 -2.25 3.42
N ARG A 103 11.86 -2.71 3.65
CA ARG A 103 13.04 -1.88 3.43
C ARG A 103 13.12 -1.39 1.97
N LYS A 104 12.95 -2.30 1.01
CA LYS A 104 12.92 -1.95 -0.43
C LYS A 104 11.75 -1.06 -0.81
N ALA A 105 10.58 -1.25 -0.19
CA ALA A 105 9.42 -0.40 -0.38
C ALA A 105 9.64 1.01 0.16
N GLY A 106 10.30 1.16 1.31
CA GLY A 106 10.61 2.45 1.93
C GLY A 106 11.38 3.39 1.01
N TYR A 107 12.37 2.88 0.26
CA TYR A 107 13.14 3.69 -0.71
C TYR A 107 12.32 4.23 -1.89
N ARG A 108 11.10 3.71 -2.12
CA ARG A 108 10.21 4.15 -3.20
C ARG A 108 9.19 5.18 -2.74
N LEU A 109 9.15 5.46 -1.43
CA LEU A 109 8.22 6.38 -0.82
C LEU A 109 8.91 7.71 -0.50
N PRO A 110 8.17 8.83 -0.58
CA PRO A 110 8.72 10.16 -0.32
C PRO A 110 8.80 10.49 1.19
N CYS A 111 8.74 9.50 2.07
CA CYS A 111 8.72 9.68 3.53
C CYS A 111 9.39 8.50 4.23
N LYS A 112 9.86 8.74 5.46
CA LYS A 112 10.32 7.65 6.32
C LYS A 112 9.18 6.72 6.67
N THR A 113 9.51 5.43 6.75
CA THR A 113 8.55 4.38 7.07
C THR A 113 9.07 3.46 8.16
N LYS A 114 8.16 2.82 8.87
CA LYS A 114 8.44 1.83 9.92
C LYS A 114 7.60 0.59 9.67
N MET A 115 8.21 -0.58 9.83
CA MET A 115 7.49 -1.85 9.85
C MET A 115 6.88 -2.09 11.24
N LEU A 116 5.63 -2.53 11.26
CA LEU A 116 4.91 -2.98 12.46
C LEU A 116 4.55 -4.46 12.31
N ILE A 117 4.50 -5.16 13.43
CA ILE A 117 4.07 -6.56 13.52
C ILE A 117 2.78 -6.59 14.34
N LYS A 118 1.78 -7.29 13.83
CA LYS A 118 0.49 -7.50 14.49
C LYS A 118 0.60 -8.74 15.38
N GLU A 119 0.25 -8.59 16.66
CA GLU A 119 0.28 -9.71 17.63
C GLU A 119 -0.92 -10.64 17.48
N THR A 120 -2.08 -10.09 17.15
CA THR A 120 -3.30 -10.89 16.93
C THR A 120 -3.24 -11.60 15.57
N PRO A 121 -3.91 -12.77 15.44
CA PRO A 121 -4.00 -13.47 14.17
C PRO A 121 -4.45 -12.55 13.02
N SER A 122 -3.81 -12.74 11.87
CA SER A 122 -4.15 -12.00 10.67
C SER A 122 -5.35 -12.62 9.96
N MET A 123 -5.99 -11.87 9.05
CA MET A 123 -7.05 -12.44 8.21
C MET A 123 -6.53 -13.54 7.27
N TYR A 124 -5.21 -13.55 6.99
CA TYR A 124 -4.57 -14.59 6.21
C TYR A 124 -4.45 -15.89 7.01
N GLU A 125 -3.92 -15.81 8.22
CA GLU A 125 -3.81 -16.95 9.15
C GLU A 125 -5.19 -17.53 9.47
N LEU A 126 -6.21 -16.68 9.59
CA LEU A 126 -7.59 -17.09 9.84
C LEU A 126 -8.32 -17.65 8.59
N GLY A 127 -7.67 -17.72 7.43
CA GLY A 127 -8.27 -18.26 6.20
C GLY A 127 -9.37 -17.40 5.56
N PHE A 128 -9.60 -16.18 6.05
CA PHE A 128 -10.56 -15.22 5.48
C PHE A 128 -9.98 -14.45 4.29
N ALA A 129 -8.68 -14.57 4.03
CA ALA A 129 -7.97 -13.88 2.97
C ALA A 129 -8.25 -14.42 1.55
N GLY A 130 -9.43 -15.00 1.30
CA GLY A 130 -9.86 -15.55 0.02
C GLY A 130 -9.45 -17.01 -0.12
N LYS A 131 -10.41 -17.93 0.06
CA LYS A 131 -10.25 -19.30 -0.43
C LYS A 131 -10.04 -19.22 -1.95
N GLU A 132 -8.93 -19.74 -2.46
CA GLU A 132 -8.96 -20.27 -3.83
C GLU A 132 -10.09 -21.29 -3.85
N LYS A 133 -11.15 -21.03 -4.62
CA LYS A 133 -12.04 -22.12 -5.01
C LYS A 133 -11.15 -23.11 -5.76
N LYS A 134 -10.78 -24.22 -5.13
CA LYS A 134 -10.45 -25.41 -5.89
C LYS A 134 -11.69 -25.68 -6.72
N VAL A 135 -11.67 -25.30 -7.99
CA VAL A 135 -12.56 -25.87 -9.00
C VAL A 135 -12.17 -27.35 -9.00
N GLY A 136 -12.88 -28.14 -8.19
CA GLY A 136 -12.79 -29.58 -8.29
C GLY A 136 -13.14 -29.90 -9.73
N LYS A 137 -12.16 -30.38 -10.50
CA LYS A 137 -12.47 -31.19 -11.68
C LYS A 137 -13.31 -32.33 -11.14
N GLY A 138 -14.63 -32.23 -11.28
CA GLY A 138 -15.52 -33.34 -11.06
C GLY A 138 -14.99 -34.48 -11.91
N GLY A 139 -14.56 -35.56 -11.25
CA GLY A 139 -14.33 -36.81 -11.93
C GLY A 139 -15.62 -37.15 -12.67
N ALA A 140 -15.55 -37.21 -14.00
CA ALA A 140 -16.56 -37.88 -14.78
C ALA A 140 -16.54 -39.34 -14.34
N ALA A 141 -17.48 -39.68 -13.47
CA ALA A 141 -17.75 -41.04 -13.07
C ALA A 141 -18.63 -41.66 -14.15
N ARG A 142 -18.03 -42.65 -14.83
CA ARG A 142 -18.64 -43.71 -15.66
C ARG A 142 -19.25 -43.30 -16.99
#